data_AF-A0A1K1PBD9-F1
#
_entry.id   AF-A0A1K1PBD9-F1
#
_cell.length_a   1.000
_cell.length_b   1.000
_cell.length_c   1.000
_cell.angle_alpha   90.00
_cell.angle_beta   90.00
_cell.angle_gamma   90.00
#
_symmetry.space_group_name_H-M   'P 1'
#
loop_
_entity.id
_entity.type
_entity.pdbx_description
1 polymer ?
#
loop_
_entity_poly.entity_id
_entity_poly.type
_entity_poly.pdbx_seq_one_letter_code
_entity_poly.pdbx_strand_id
1 'polypeptide(L)' 'MKKSELPELALKKQTLTAWAHILYRNGWIDHTRLVKMVELIEQIDRGKGNMQ' A
#
# COMPACT_ATOMS: atom_id res chain seq x y z
N MET A 1 -15.83 -4.53 9.68
CA MET A 1 -15.71 -4.15 8.25
C MET A 1 -16.85 -4.80 7.50
N LYS A 2 -17.57 -4.03 6.69
CA LYS A 2 -18.60 -4.57 5.78
C LYS A 2 -17.89 -5.43 4.73
N LYS A 3 -18.47 -6.57 4.31
CA LYS A 3 -17.86 -7.49 3.32
C LYS A 3 -17.41 -6.81 2.02
N SER A 4 -18.06 -5.72 1.62
CA SER A 4 -17.72 -4.91 0.45
C SER A 4 -16.45 -4.06 0.61
N GLU A 5 -16.02 -3.75 1.83
CA GLU A 5 -14.81 -2.96 2.10
C GLU A 5 -13.53 -3.78 1.89
N LEU A 6 -13.61 -5.12 1.98
CA LEU A 6 -12.44 -6.00 1.86
C LEU A 6 -11.91 -6.11 0.41
N PRO A 7 -12.75 -6.33 -0.62
CA PRO A 7 -12.29 -6.33 -2.01
C PRO A 7 -11.76 -4.97 -2.48
N GLU A 8 -12.43 -3.89 -2.10
CA GLU A 8 -12.01 -2.54 -2.44
C GLU A 8 -10.66 -2.19 -1.81
N LEU A 9 -10.47 -2.55 -0.55
CA LEU A 9 -9.21 -2.39 0.16
C LEU A 9 -8.09 -3.23 -0.48
N ALA A 10 -8.38 -4.47 -0.86
CA ALA A 10 -7.40 -5.33 -1.54
C ALA A 10 -6.98 -4.73 -2.90
N LEU A 11 -7.95 -4.27 -3.71
CA LEU A 11 -7.67 -3.60 -4.97
C LEU A 11 -6.84 -2.33 -4.77
N LYS A 12 -7.17 -1.54 -3.74
CA LYS A 12 -6.40 -0.33 -3.39
C LYS A 12 -4.96 -0.67 -3.04
N LYS A 13 -4.72 -1.69 -2.22
CA LYS A 13 -3.36 -2.15 -1.88
C LYS A 13 -2.59 -2.59 -3.13
N GLN A 14 -3.22 -3.40 -4.00
CA GLN A 14 -2.62 -3.86 -5.25
C GLN A 14 -2.22 -2.70 -6.18
N THR A 15 -3.12 -1.73 -6.36
CA THR A 15 -2.87 -0.55 -7.20
C THR A 15 -1.71 0.28 -6.66
N LEU A 16 -1.65 0.52 -5.35
CA LEU A 16 -0.56 1.27 -4.73
C LEU A 16 0.79 0.54 -4.86
N THR A 17 0.81 -0.77 -4.67
CA THR A 17 2.02 -1.58 -4.85
C THR A 17 2.50 -1.55 -6.30
N ALA A 18 1.58 -1.64 -7.27
CA ALA A 18 1.92 -1.53 -8.69
C ALA A 18 2.55 -0.16 -9.02
N TRP A 19 2.00 0.92 -8.47
CA TRP A 19 2.59 2.26 -8.62
C TRP A 19 3.98 2.34 -8.00
N ALA A 20 4.21 1.83 -6.79
CA ALA A 20 5.53 1.83 -6.16
C ALA A 20 6.58 1.13 -7.06
N HIS A 21 6.22 0.00 -7.68
CA HIS A 21 7.10 -0.69 -8.62
C HIS A 21 7.34 0.09 -9.93
N ILE A 22 6.36 0.85 -10.42
CA ILE A 22 6.54 1.71 -11.60
C ILE A 22 7.54 2.83 -11.28
N LEU A 23 7.40 3.48 -10.11
CA LEU A 23 8.32 4.53 -9.65
C LEU A 23 9.76 3.99 -9.56
N TYR A 24 9.94 2.80 -9.00
CA TYR A 24 11.25 2.16 -8.89
C TYR A 24 11.84 1.80 -10.26
N ARG A 25 11.05 1.18 -11.15
CA ARG A 25 11.50 0.81 -12.50
C ARG A 25 11.89 2.00 -13.35
N ASN A 26 11.24 3.15 -13.15
CA ASN A 26 11.57 4.40 -13.84
C ASN A 26 12.74 5.17 -13.18
N GLY A 27 13.31 4.65 -12.08
CA GLY A 27 14.41 5.30 -11.35
C GLY A 27 14.01 6.55 -10.58
N TRP A 28 12.72 6.78 -10.33
CA TRP A 28 12.24 7.95 -9.57
C TRP A 28 12.39 7.74 -8.05
N ILE A 29 12.47 6.48 -7.62
CA ILE A 29 12.76 6.11 -6.24
C ILE A 29 13.80 4.99 -6.21
N ASP A 30 14.58 4.92 -5.13
CA ASP A 30 15.51 3.83 -4.88
C ASP A 30 14.83 2.60 -4.27
N HIS A 31 15.60 1.52 -4.13
CA HIS A 31 15.13 0.26 -3.55
C HIS A 31 14.68 0.43 -2.09
N THR A 32 15.40 1.22 -1.29
CA THR A 32 15.06 1.50 0.12
C THR A 32 13.69 2.14 0.25
N ARG A 33 13.36 3.08 -0.64
CA ARG A 33 12.08 3.78 -0.66
C ARG A 33 10.96 2.89 -1.18
N LEU A 34 11.23 2.02 -2.15
CA LEU A 34 10.28 0.98 -2.58
C LEU A 34 9.87 0.09 -1.40
N VAL A 35 10.84 -0.46 -0.66
CA VAL A 35 10.57 -1.34 0.49
C VAL A 35 9.67 -0.64 1.53
N LYS A 36 10.03 0.59 1.92
CA LYS A 36 9.22 1.38 2.87
C LYS A 36 7.80 1.65 2.37
N MET A 37 7.61 1.92 1.08
CA MET A 37 6.28 2.14 0.52
C MET A 37 5.44 0.86 0.59
N VAL A 38 6.00 -0.30 0.26
CA VAL A 38 5.29 -1.59 0.33
C VAL A 38 4.91 -1.91 1.77
N GLU A 39 5.81 -1.73 2.75
CA GLU A 39 5.52 -1.91 4.17
C GLU A 39 4.36 -1.03 4.66
N LEU A 40 4.33 0.24 4.25
CA LEU A 40 3.25 1.16 4.62
C LEU A 40 1.92 0.78 3.96
N ILE A 41 1.94 0.30 2.71
CA ILE A 41 0.74 -0.16 2.00
C ILE A 41 0.13 -1.38 2.71
N GLU A 42 0.97 -2.30 3.18
CA GLU A 42 0.53 -3.48 3.93
C GLU A 42 -0.18 -3.09 5.23
N GLN A 43 0.19 -1.96 5.84
CA GLN A 43 -0.37 -1.46 7.11
C GLN A 43 -1.65 -0.61 6.97
N ILE A 44 -2.13 -0.32 5.76
CA ILE A 44 -3.29 0.57 5.51
C ILE A 44 -4.56 0.13 6.27
N ASP A 45 -4.72 -1.15 6.56
CA ASP A 45 -5.84 -1.72 7.32
C ASP A 45 -5.64 -1.70 8.84
N ARG A 46 -4.39 -1.63 9.31
CA ARG A 46 -4.05 -1.58 10.74
C ARG A 46 -4.31 -0.20 11.36
N GLY A 47 -4.35 0.85 10.55
CA GLY A 47 -4.52 2.24 11.01
C GLY A 47 -5.91 2.64 11.52
N LYS A 48 -6.97 1.83 11.28
CA LYS A 48 -8.32 2.11 11.81
C LYS A 48 -8.52 1.68 13.28
N GLY A 49 -7.53 1.04 13.90
CA GLY A 49 -7.62 0.53 15.28
C GLY A 49 -7.07 1.44 16.38
N ASN A 50 -6.26 2.47 16.05
CA ASN A 50 -5.54 3.30 17.04
C ASN A 50 -5.97 4.78 17.01
N MET A 51 -7.28 5.03 17.03
CA MET A 51 -7.83 6.28 17.57
C MET A 51 -8.58 5.92 18.86
N GLN A 52 -7.83 5.73 19.94
CA GLN A 52 -8.31 5.81 21.32
C GLN A 52 -7.42 6.82 22.06
#